data_AF-A0A547Q5P0-F1
#
_entry.id   AF-A0A547Q5P0-F1
#
_cell.length_a   1.000
_cell.length_b   1.000
_cell.length_c   1.000
_cell.angle_alpha   90.00
_cell.angle_beta   90.00
_cell.angle_gamma   90.00
#
_symmetry.space_group_name_H-M   'P 1'
#
loop_
_entity.id
_entity.type
_entity.pdbx_description
1 polymer ?
#
loop_
_entity_poly.entity_id
_entity_poly.type
_entity_poly.pdbx_seq_one_letter_code
_entity_poly.pdbx_strand_id
1 'polypeptide(L)'
;MIKYAVLLVTALSIAAPVYAGPNRQMVLKVERISKRYDIPVNFNTLTTAQAAALVMLVESGGRRRTSNSEIRQKGRAIMNNPDFAD
;
A
#
# COMPACT_ATOMS: atom_id res chain seq x y z
N MET A 1 39.09 -43.95 5.14
CA MET A 1 39.68 -42.78 4.44
C MET A 1 38.52 -41.96 3.89
N ILE A 2 38.66 -40.65 3.96
CA ILE A 2 37.59 -39.66 4.06
C ILE A 2 37.09 -39.23 2.66
N LYS A 3 35.95 -38.51 2.65
CA LYS A 3 35.65 -37.34 1.80
C LYS A 3 35.13 -37.66 0.38
N TYR A 4 33.99 -37.17 -0.11
CA TYR A 4 33.24 -35.95 0.17
C TYR A 4 31.74 -36.17 -0.12
N ALA A 5 30.90 -35.80 0.84
CA ALA A 5 29.51 -35.46 0.57
C ALA A 5 29.49 -34.13 -0.19
N VAL A 6 28.87 -34.09 -1.37
CA VAL A 6 28.51 -32.82 -2.01
C VAL A 6 26.99 -32.72 -2.00
N LEU A 7 26.52 -32.17 -0.89
CA LEU A 7 25.16 -31.78 -0.63
C LEU A 7 24.93 -30.50 -1.46
N LEU A 8 24.34 -30.65 -2.64
CA LEU A 8 24.03 -29.53 -3.53
C LEU A 8 22.76 -28.87 -2.99
N VAL A 9 22.92 -28.04 -1.95
CA VAL A 9 21.87 -27.15 -1.46
C VAL A 9 21.65 -26.12 -2.54
N THR A 10 20.62 -26.31 -3.35
CA THR A 10 20.00 -25.24 -4.13
C THR A 10 19.58 -24.16 -3.13
N ALA A 11 20.41 -23.14 -2.99
CA ALA A 11 20.05 -21.89 -2.35
C ALA A 11 19.00 -21.21 -3.26
N LEU A 12 17.75 -21.66 -3.11
CA LEU A 12 16.59 -20.91 -3.53
C LEU A 12 16.54 -19.73 -2.57
N SER A 13 17.28 -18.66 -2.90
CA SER A 13 17.08 -17.36 -2.29
C SER A 13 15.66 -16.94 -2.61
N ILE A 14 14.73 -17.31 -1.73
CA ILE A 14 13.41 -16.72 -1.64
C ILE A 14 13.72 -15.25 -1.33
N ALA A 15 13.79 -14.44 -2.38
CA ALA A 15 13.76 -13.00 -2.23
C ALA A 15 12.48 -12.72 -1.45
N ALA A 16 12.62 -12.45 -0.15
CA ALA A 16 11.52 -11.95 0.65
C ALA A 16 10.90 -10.80 -0.15
N PRO A 17 9.57 -10.73 -0.32
CA PRO A 17 8.96 -9.59 -0.97
C PRO A 17 9.42 -8.36 -0.21
N VAL A 18 10.32 -7.59 -0.83
CA VAL A 18 10.77 -6.32 -0.27
C VAL A 18 9.53 -5.48 -0.29
N TYR A 19 8.93 -5.36 0.88
CA TYR A 19 7.69 -4.67 1.06
C TYR A 19 7.96 -3.16 0.93
N ALA A 20 8.10 -2.72 -0.31
CA ALA A 20 8.44 -1.35 -0.63
C ALA A 20 7.18 -0.52 -0.42
N GLY A 21 7.16 0.21 0.69
CA GLY A 21 6.19 1.27 0.92
C GLY A 21 6.17 2.28 -0.25
N PRO A 22 5.13 3.11 -0.33
CA PRO A 22 4.93 4.03 -1.44
C PRO A 22 6.09 5.01 -1.56
N ASN A 23 6.44 5.37 -2.80
CA ASN A 23 7.46 6.39 -3.03
C ASN A 23 7.05 7.76 -2.46
N ARG A 24 8.03 8.66 -2.29
CA ARG A 24 7.82 9.97 -1.66
C ARG A 24 6.76 10.83 -2.36
N GLN A 25 6.66 10.78 -3.69
CA GLN A 25 5.66 11.56 -4.43
C GLN A 25 4.24 11.07 -4.12
N MET A 26 4.06 9.74 -4.03
CA MET A 26 2.79 9.13 -3.67
C MET A 26 2.39 9.48 -2.24
N VAL A 27 3.33 9.41 -1.28
CA VAL A 27 3.10 9.82 0.12
C VAL A 27 2.59 11.27 0.20
N LEU A 28 3.24 12.22 -0.49
CA LEU A 28 2.80 13.62 -0.52
C LEU A 28 1.42 13.81 -1.14
N LYS A 29 1.04 12.96 -2.10
CA LYS A 29 -0.31 12.97 -2.68
C LYS A 29 -1.34 12.45 -1.68
N VAL A 30 -1.04 11.34 -1.00
CA VAL A 30 -1.89 10.78 0.05
C VAL A 30 -2.03 11.74 1.22
N GLU A 31 -0.98 12.46 1.61
CA GLU A 31 -1.03 13.47 2.68
C GLU A 31 -2.00 14.62 2.35
N ARG A 32 -2.03 15.07 1.10
CA ARG A 32 -3.00 16.08 0.66
C ARG A 32 -4.42 15.54 0.66
N ILE A 33 -4.61 14.28 0.25
CA ILE A 33 -5.92 13.61 0.24
C ILE A 33 -6.43 13.40 1.66
N SER A 34 -5.59 12.88 2.55
CA SER A 34 -5.96 12.61 3.96
C SER A 34 -6.40 13.87 4.67
N LYS A 35 -5.66 14.98 4.49
CA LYS A 35 -6.02 16.30 5.04
C LYS A 35 -7.30 16.86 4.43
N ARG A 36 -7.49 16.74 3.11
CA ARG A 36 -8.67 17.29 2.42
C ARG A 36 -9.98 16.58 2.80
N TYR A 37 -9.92 15.26 2.97
CA TYR A 37 -11.11 14.42 3.17
C TYR A 37 -11.23 13.86 4.59
N ASP A 38 -10.37 14.28 5.52
CA ASP A 38 -10.37 13.83 6.92
C ASP A 38 -10.31 12.29 7.03
N ILE A 39 -9.36 11.70 6.30
CA ILE A 39 -9.10 10.25 6.27
C ILE A 39 -7.92 9.96 7.20
N PRO A 40 -8.08 9.14 8.25
CA PRO A 40 -6.99 8.77 9.14
C PRO A 40 -6.04 7.80 8.41
N VAL A 41 -4.81 8.26 8.13
CA VAL A 41 -3.76 7.46 7.48
C VAL A 41 -2.56 7.37 8.40
N ASN A 42 -2.08 6.14 8.65
CA ASN A 42 -0.81 5.92 9.34
C ASN A 42 0.31 5.80 8.30
N PHE A 43 1.07 6.88 8.10
CA PHE A 43 2.14 6.92 7.10
C PHE A 43 3.32 6.01 7.39
N ASN A 44 3.50 5.55 8.64
CA ASN A 44 4.56 4.61 9.00
C ASN A 44 4.26 3.18 8.54
N THR A 45 2.98 2.85 8.33
CA THR A 45 2.50 1.53 7.92
C THR A 45 1.74 1.59 6.60
N LEU A 46 1.80 2.72 5.89
CA LEU A 46 1.07 2.92 4.64
C LEU A 46 1.70 2.07 3.55
N THR A 47 0.90 1.21 2.95
CA THR A 47 1.33 0.34 1.85
C THR A 47 1.22 1.03 0.50
N THR A 48 1.89 0.48 -0.51
CA THR A 48 1.78 1.00 -1.87
C THR A 48 0.36 0.79 -2.41
N ALA A 49 -0.28 -0.35 -2.14
CA ALA A 49 -1.66 -0.58 -2.59
C ALA A 49 -2.66 0.35 -1.90
N GLN A 50 -2.55 0.57 -0.58
CA GLN A 50 -3.37 1.53 0.16
C GLN A 50 -3.26 2.94 -0.42
N ALA A 51 -2.03 3.38 -0.70
CA ALA A 51 -1.76 4.69 -1.27
C ALA A 51 -2.36 4.83 -2.68
N ALA A 52 -2.18 3.81 -3.54
CA ALA A 52 -2.72 3.80 -4.89
C ALA A 52 -4.25 3.82 -4.89
N ALA A 53 -4.89 3.00 -4.05
CA ALA A 53 -6.34 2.92 -3.92
C ALA A 53 -6.94 4.27 -3.46
N LEU A 54 -6.32 4.94 -2.50
CA LEU A 54 -6.74 6.29 -2.07
C LEU A 54 -6.68 7.32 -3.21
N VAL A 55 -5.61 7.28 -3.99
CA VAL A 55 -5.45 8.18 -5.15
C VAL A 55 -6.50 7.90 -6.21
N MET A 56 -6.72 6.63 -6.55
CA MET A 56 -7.74 6.22 -7.53
C MET A 56 -9.15 6.58 -7.07
N LEU A 57 -9.45 6.43 -5.79
CA LEU A 57 -10.73 6.83 -5.21
C LEU A 57 -11.04 8.31 -5.46
N VAL A 58 -10.07 9.20 -5.26
CA VAL A 58 -10.26 10.64 -5.46
C VAL A 58 -10.30 10.99 -6.94
N GLU A 59 -9.45 10.40 -7.78
CA GLU A 59 -9.42 10.69 -9.21
C GLU A 59 -10.69 10.21 -9.93
N SER A 60 -11.19 9.02 -9.56
CA SER A 60 -12.47 8.50 -10.07
C SER A 60 -13.68 9.21 -9.44
N GLY A 61 -13.58 9.51 -8.15
CA GLY A 61 -14.59 10.20 -7.37
C GLY A 61 -14.75 11.67 -7.72
N GLY A 62 -13.76 12.30 -8.35
CA GLY A 62 -13.88 13.64 -8.93
C GLY A 62 -14.59 13.66 -10.28
N ARG A 63 -14.63 12.52 -11.00
CA ARG A 63 -15.32 12.39 -12.30
C ARG A 63 -16.80 12.02 -12.14
N ARG A 64 -17.12 11.18 -11.16
CA ARG A 64 -18.51 10.94 -10.71
C ARG A 64 -18.84 12.01 -9.67
N ARG A 65 -20.06 12.51 -9.54
CA ARG A 65 -20.41 13.51 -8.48
C ARG A 65 -20.38 12.89 -7.07
N THR A 66 -19.21 12.41 -6.64
CA THR A 66 -19.02 11.71 -5.37
C THR A 66 -18.89 12.75 -4.27
N SER A 67 -19.68 12.61 -3.21
CA SER A 67 -19.63 13.56 -2.11
C SER A 67 -18.34 13.38 -1.28
N ASN A 68 -17.91 14.44 -0.60
CA ASN A 68 -16.75 14.36 0.31
C ASN A 68 -16.97 13.32 1.42
N SER A 69 -18.21 13.14 1.90
CA SER A 69 -18.53 12.13 2.91
C SER A 69 -18.37 10.71 2.39
N GLU A 70 -18.73 10.45 1.14
CA GLU A 70 -18.54 9.15 0.50
C GLU A 70 -17.05 8.85 0.25
N ILE A 71 -16.26 9.84 -0.18
CA ILE A 71 -14.80 9.71 -0.31
C ILE A 71 -14.19 9.40 1.06
N ARG A 72 -14.60 10.08 2.13
CA ARG A 72 -14.12 9.81 3.48
C ARG A 72 -14.46 8.39 3.95
N GLN A 73 -15.70 7.95 3.72
CA GLN A 73 -16.15 6.61 4.10
C GLN A 73 -15.36 5.52 3.37
N LYS A 74 -15.22 5.64 2.05
CA LYS A 74 -14.45 4.69 1.24
C LYS A 74 -12.96 4.73 1.57
N GLY A 75 -12.40 5.92 1.83
CA GLY A 75 -11.02 6.09 2.27
C GLY A 75 -10.73 5.34 3.57
N ARG A 76 -11.62 5.44 4.57
CA ARG A 76 -11.53 4.66 5.81
C ARG A 76 -11.63 3.15 5.56
N ALA A 77 -12.51 2.73 4.65
CA ALA A 77 -12.63 1.32 4.29
C ALA A 77 -11.33 0.78 3.67
N ILE A 78 -10.66 1.55 2.80
CA ILE A 78 -9.36 1.16 2.22
C ILE A 78 -8.30 1.00 3.32
N MET A 79 -8.22 1.93 4.27
CA MET A 79 -7.22 1.86 5.36
C MET A 79 -7.43 0.69 6.31
N ASN A 80 -8.66 0.21 6.45
CA ASN A 80 -9.00 -0.90 7.35
C ASN A 80 -9.11 -2.26 6.63
N ASN A 81 -9.03 -2.29 5.30
CA ASN A 81 -9.18 -3.53 4.54
C ASN A 81 -7.84 -4.30 4.49
N PRO A 82 -7.77 -5.54 4.99
CA PRO A 82 -6.56 -6.37 4.92
C PRO A 82 -6.12 -6.70 3.49
N ASP A 83 -6.99 -6.61 2.48
CA ASP A 83 -6.61 -6.83 1.08
C ASP A 83 -5.56 -5.84 0.56
N PHE A 84 -5.43 -4.69 1.23
CA PHE A 84 -4.39 -3.70 0.94
C PHE A 84 -3.27 -3.69 2.00
N ALA A 85 -3.25 -4.67 2.90
CA ALA A 85 -2.09 -4.96 3.73
C ALA A 85 -1.23 -5.97 2.96
N ASP A 86 -0.65 -5.52 1.84
CA ASP A 86 0.29 -6.32 1.05
C ASP A 86 1.45 -6.87 1.95
#